data_AF-A0A6A6V261-F1
#
_entry.id   AF-A0A6A6V261-F1
#
_cell.length_a   1.000
_cell.length_b   1.000
_cell.length_c   1.000
_cell.angle_alpha   90.00
_cell.angle_beta   90.00
_cell.angle_gamma   90.00
#
_symmetry.space_group_name_H-M   'P 1'
#
loop_
_entity.id
_entity.type
_entity.pdbx_description
1 polymer ?
#
loop_
_entity_poly.entity_id
_entity_poly.type
_entity_poly.pdbx_seq_one_letter_code
_entity_poly.pdbx_strand_id
1 'polypeptide(L)'
;MILNHTDANLENDEGTKFPSEEMIKLRDLRTQIDKFADEERNLEERRDEIEEDLDHNDKETLPAIRSRLKYVKEVKRTLGREGFELRVLARNRTASDAFRKKHKRLTGADLLVFCVSSVEYNKHLQGYDLDDTPSLSLEATGIPDLRRHLCLLLANGRFNTLKDQLEHSIPELLSNLNLSWSADDSDLRQTIMPLVEKRQKEAQSLVRDTCRKHLARFHSLTKDAMDKESPHWVKQTGILAQQWRKIDPRSYGYLMKKDGRHVIKKFSHSYDFNSQLLLAVTRTLNPIFPMGSVKPDDEFLTELTQTSLNPLDTLDRDLSSSPLSFHPVVIKIQKGIREYRKPAARKYCLSTINEYSKEMRHIRDAAVALGSGGTEAYFPDLIADVYNSAANAAGRGLHAMRCDRFESGLSSPTGPFYQLAGKIEEEVKGKLDQSESAIVAKVDKAYTTVRRDAERACPGRDKRNPVTIQFYEFYKAVIAKAELRLNEQALPAFECATRL
;
A
#
# COMPACT_ATOMS: atom_id res chain seq x y z
N MET A 1 -12.78 -11.39 -10.81
CA MET A 1 -13.60 -12.27 -11.66
C MET A 1 -14.26 -11.36 -12.68
N ILE A 2 -13.95 -11.54 -13.97
CA ILE A 2 -14.63 -10.81 -15.05
C ILE A 2 -15.93 -11.59 -15.27
N LEU A 3 -17.08 -10.97 -14.99
CA LEU A 3 -18.36 -11.53 -15.42
C LEU A 3 -18.36 -11.46 -16.95
N ASN A 4 -18.40 -12.61 -17.61
CA ASN A 4 -18.36 -12.66 -19.07
C ASN A 4 -19.68 -12.14 -19.65
N HIS A 5 -19.63 -11.60 -20.87
CA HIS A 5 -20.79 -11.08 -21.62
C HIS A 5 -21.97 -12.07 -21.71
N THR A 6 -21.72 -13.37 -21.54
CA THR A 6 -22.74 -14.43 -21.57
C THR A 6 -23.65 -14.46 -20.35
N ASP A 7 -23.21 -13.94 -19.19
CA ASP A 7 -24.00 -13.97 -17.95
C ASP A 7 -24.98 -12.79 -17.85
N ALA A 8 -24.78 -11.74 -18.66
CA ALA A 8 -25.61 -10.54 -18.64
C ALA A 8 -27.04 -10.83 -19.17
N ASN A 9 -27.19 -11.73 -20.14
CA ASN A 9 -28.48 -11.99 -20.81
C ASN A 9 -29.28 -13.16 -20.25
N LEU A 10 -28.81 -13.83 -19.20
CA LEU A 10 -29.56 -14.92 -18.57
C LEU A 10 -30.53 -14.33 -17.53
N GLU A 11 -31.83 -14.56 -17.70
CA GLU A 11 -32.87 -14.26 -16.70
C GLU A 11 -32.78 -15.16 -15.44
N ASN A 12 -31.75 -16.00 -15.35
CA ASN A 12 -31.58 -16.88 -14.20
C ASN A 12 -31.11 -16.07 -12.98
N ASP A 13 -32.06 -15.74 -12.11
CA ASP A 13 -31.83 -15.04 -10.84
C ASP A 13 -31.49 -15.99 -9.68
N GLU A 14 -31.23 -17.28 -9.96
CA GLU A 14 -30.84 -18.28 -8.96
C GLU A 14 -29.66 -17.79 -8.10
N GLY A 15 -29.87 -17.75 -6.78
CA GLY A 15 -28.87 -17.34 -5.81
C GLY A 15 -28.72 -15.83 -5.60
N THR A 16 -29.43 -14.98 -6.37
CA THR A 16 -29.44 -13.53 -6.16
C THR A 16 -30.36 -13.14 -5.02
N LYS A 17 -29.88 -12.31 -4.10
CA LYS A 17 -30.68 -11.82 -2.97
C LYS A 17 -31.24 -10.44 -3.28
N PHE A 18 -32.57 -10.37 -3.41
CA PHE A 18 -33.28 -9.12 -3.57
C PHE A 18 -33.89 -8.68 -2.23
N PRO A 19 -33.74 -7.41 -1.82
CA PRO A 19 -34.57 -6.79 -0.80
C PRO A 19 -36.06 -6.86 -1.16
N SER A 20 -36.93 -6.86 -0.15
CA SER A 20 -38.38 -6.93 -0.35
C SER A 20 -38.91 -5.82 -1.26
N GLU A 21 -38.35 -4.61 -1.14
CA GLU A 21 -38.73 -3.46 -1.98
C GLU A 21 -38.36 -3.67 -3.46
N GLU A 22 -37.17 -4.18 -3.74
CA GLU A 22 -36.72 -4.48 -5.11
C GLU A 22 -37.56 -5.61 -5.73
N MET A 23 -37.98 -6.61 -4.94
CA MET A 23 -38.87 -7.68 -5.41
C MET A 23 -40.27 -7.16 -5.75
N ILE A 24 -40.84 -6.27 -4.93
CA ILE A 24 -42.12 -5.62 -5.21
C ILE A 24 -42.00 -4.83 -6.51
N LYS A 25 -40.95 -4.01 -6.63
CA LYS A 25 -40.70 -3.21 -7.82
C LYS A 25 -40.54 -4.06 -9.09
N LEU A 26 -39.79 -5.17 -9.03
CA LEU A 26 -39.66 -6.10 -10.16
C LEU A 26 -40.98 -6.76 -10.55
N ARG A 27 -41.83 -7.11 -9.57
CA ARG A 27 -43.17 -7.64 -9.83
C ARG A 27 -44.07 -6.59 -10.49
N ASP A 28 -44.02 -5.35 -10.01
CA ASP A 28 -44.79 -4.24 -10.56
C ASP A 28 -44.35 -3.92 -12.00
N LEU A 29 -43.04 -3.87 -12.25
CA LEU A 29 -42.47 -3.68 -13.58
C LEU A 29 -42.90 -4.81 -14.52
N ARG A 30 -42.85 -6.06 -14.08
CA ARG A 30 -43.32 -7.21 -14.89
C ARG A 30 -44.80 -7.09 -15.21
N THR A 31 -45.63 -6.76 -14.23
CA THR A 31 -47.08 -6.57 -14.43
C THR A 31 -47.36 -5.45 -15.43
N GLN A 32 -46.59 -4.37 -15.41
CA GLN A 32 -46.71 -3.28 -16.39
C GLN A 32 -46.25 -3.72 -17.79
N ILE A 33 -45.13 -4.44 -17.89
CA ILE A 33 -44.63 -4.99 -19.15
C ILE A 33 -45.67 -5.92 -19.80
N ASP A 34 -46.28 -6.81 -19.01
CA ASP A 34 -47.30 -7.75 -19.50
C ASP A 34 -48.54 -6.99 -20.02
N LYS A 35 -48.99 -5.96 -19.28
CA LYS A 35 -50.10 -5.08 -19.74
C LYS A 35 -49.80 -4.39 -21.05
N PHE A 36 -48.60 -3.84 -21.22
CA PHE A 36 -48.19 -3.19 -22.46
C PHE A 36 -47.97 -4.19 -23.60
N ALA A 37 -47.57 -5.43 -23.30
CA ALA A 37 -47.46 -6.49 -24.31
C ALA A 37 -48.84 -6.92 -24.82
N ASP A 38 -49.84 -7.01 -23.95
CA ASP A 38 -51.23 -7.26 -24.35
C ASP A 38 -51.79 -6.09 -25.18
N GLU A 39 -51.50 -4.84 -24.79
CA GLU A 39 -51.90 -3.65 -25.57
C GLU A 39 -51.20 -3.64 -26.95
N GLU A 40 -49.91 -3.97 -27.01
CA GLU A 40 -49.14 -4.09 -28.25
C GLU A 40 -49.75 -5.12 -29.20
N ARG A 41 -50.07 -6.33 -28.71
CA ARG A 41 -50.72 -7.38 -29.50
C ARG A 41 -52.07 -6.91 -30.04
N ASN A 42 -52.91 -6.32 -29.19
CA ASN A 42 -54.23 -5.82 -29.61
C ASN A 42 -54.12 -4.69 -30.65
N LEU A 43 -53.10 -3.83 -30.56
CA LEU A 43 -52.86 -2.76 -31.54
C LEU A 43 -52.29 -3.28 -32.86
N GLU A 44 -51.48 -4.36 -32.82
CA GLU A 44 -50.97 -5.04 -34.02
C GLU A 44 -52.09 -5.76 -34.75
N GLU A 45 -52.94 -6.51 -34.05
CA GLU A 45 -54.13 -7.17 -34.62
C GLU A 45 -55.06 -6.13 -35.29
N ARG A 46 -55.39 -5.04 -34.61
CA ARG A 46 -56.22 -3.95 -35.19
C ARG A 46 -55.57 -3.25 -36.38
N ARG A 47 -54.24 -3.12 -36.38
CA ARG A 47 -53.52 -2.55 -37.52
C ARG A 47 -53.68 -3.47 -38.73
N ASP A 48 -53.48 -4.77 -38.52
CA ASP A 48 -53.53 -5.77 -39.59
C ASP A 48 -54.96 -5.89 -40.15
N GLU A 49 -55.99 -5.87 -39.29
CA GLU A 49 -57.41 -5.81 -39.70
C GLU A 49 -57.71 -4.60 -40.61
N ILE A 50 -57.28 -3.39 -40.23
CA ILE A 50 -57.50 -2.17 -41.02
C ILE A 50 -56.67 -2.16 -42.32
N GLU A 51 -55.51 -2.81 -42.33
CA GLU A 51 -54.69 -2.93 -43.53
C GLU A 51 -55.25 -3.97 -44.53
N GLU A 52 -55.95 -5.01 -44.03
CA GLU A 52 -56.65 -6.02 -44.85
C GLU A 52 -58.01 -5.54 -45.37
N ASP A 53 -58.80 -4.83 -44.55
CA ASP A 53 -60.09 -4.26 -44.92
C ASP A 53 -59.91 -2.97 -45.74
N LEU A 54 -60.06 -3.05 -47.06
CA LEU A 54 -59.83 -1.97 -48.05
C LEU A 54 -60.79 -0.75 -47.95
N ASP A 55 -61.52 -0.57 -46.85
CA ASP A 55 -62.50 0.51 -46.72
C ASP A 55 -61.81 1.88 -46.52
N HIS A 56 -62.27 2.90 -47.24
CA HIS A 56 -61.56 4.19 -47.32
C HIS A 56 -61.63 5.03 -46.03
N ASN A 57 -62.62 4.77 -45.17
CA ASN A 57 -62.84 5.56 -43.95
C ASN A 57 -61.88 5.21 -42.80
N ASP A 58 -61.41 3.96 -42.69
CA ASP A 58 -60.58 3.54 -41.55
C ASP A 58 -59.09 3.87 -41.72
N LYS A 59 -58.65 4.23 -42.94
CA LYS A 59 -57.27 4.64 -43.23
C LYS A 59 -56.84 5.93 -42.51
N GLU A 60 -57.78 6.79 -42.13
CA GLU A 60 -57.48 8.00 -41.32
C GLU A 60 -57.05 7.66 -39.88
N THR A 61 -57.40 6.47 -39.37
CA THR A 61 -57.06 6.05 -38.00
C THR A 61 -55.69 5.37 -37.89
N LEU A 62 -55.12 4.88 -39.00
CA LEU A 62 -53.82 4.19 -39.04
C LEU A 62 -52.64 5.02 -38.48
N PRO A 63 -52.50 6.33 -38.76
CA PRO A 63 -51.43 7.14 -38.18
C PRO A 63 -51.50 7.22 -36.65
N ALA A 64 -52.71 7.26 -36.07
CA ALA A 64 -52.92 7.27 -34.63
C ALA A 64 -52.53 5.93 -34.00
N ILE A 65 -52.91 4.80 -34.63
CA ILE A 65 -52.53 3.45 -34.20
C ILE A 65 -51.00 3.30 -34.25
N ARG A 66 -50.35 3.67 -35.35
CA ARG A 66 -48.88 3.61 -35.49
C ARG A 66 -48.15 4.44 -34.44
N SER A 67 -48.66 5.65 -34.15
CA SER A 67 -48.09 6.52 -33.11
C SER A 67 -48.23 5.92 -31.71
N ARG A 68 -49.40 5.31 -31.42
CA ARG A 68 -49.63 4.62 -30.14
C ARG A 68 -48.75 3.38 -30.00
N LEU A 69 -48.61 2.59 -31.07
CA LEU A 69 -47.78 1.38 -31.12
C LEU A 69 -46.30 1.73 -30.87
N LYS A 70 -45.81 2.83 -31.48
CA LYS A 70 -44.47 3.36 -31.21
C LYS A 70 -44.30 3.76 -29.72
N TYR A 71 -45.29 4.43 -29.14
CA TYR A 71 -45.28 4.80 -27.73
C TYR A 71 -45.25 3.57 -26.80
N VAL A 72 -46.11 2.58 -27.04
CA VAL A 72 -46.18 1.34 -26.25
C VAL A 72 -44.85 0.60 -26.31
N LYS A 73 -44.24 0.48 -27.49
CA LYS A 73 -42.92 -0.14 -27.67
C LYS A 73 -41.82 0.59 -26.88
N GLU A 74 -41.80 1.92 -26.89
CA GLU A 74 -40.80 2.70 -26.14
C GLU A 74 -40.98 2.58 -24.62
N VAL A 75 -42.21 2.61 -24.12
CA VAL A 75 -42.50 2.44 -22.69
C VAL A 75 -42.09 1.04 -22.23
N LYS A 76 -42.47 -0.01 -22.99
CA LYS A 76 -42.08 -1.40 -22.70
C LYS A 76 -40.56 -1.56 -22.66
N ARG A 77 -39.83 -0.96 -23.61
CA ARG A 77 -38.36 -0.96 -23.63
C ARG A 77 -37.77 -0.25 -22.40
N THR A 78 -38.37 0.86 -21.97
CA THR A 78 -37.94 1.60 -20.78
C THR A 78 -38.13 0.79 -19.49
N LEU A 79 -39.31 0.18 -19.32
CA LEU A 79 -39.59 -0.69 -18.17
C LEU A 79 -38.70 -1.94 -18.17
N GLY A 80 -38.45 -2.53 -19.34
CA GLY A 80 -37.52 -3.65 -19.49
C GLY A 80 -36.09 -3.29 -19.09
N ARG A 81 -35.60 -2.11 -19.49
CA ARG A 81 -34.29 -1.58 -19.08
C ARG A 81 -34.20 -1.39 -17.56
N GLU A 82 -35.22 -0.79 -16.95
CA GLU A 82 -35.25 -0.60 -15.50
C GLU A 82 -35.26 -1.94 -14.75
N GLY A 83 -36.05 -2.90 -15.22
CA GLY A 83 -36.06 -4.25 -14.66
C GLY A 83 -34.72 -4.98 -14.80
N PHE A 84 -34.04 -4.81 -15.94
CA PHE A 84 -32.71 -5.35 -16.20
C PHE A 84 -31.66 -4.73 -15.27
N GLU A 85 -31.63 -3.41 -15.17
CA GLU A 85 -30.71 -2.66 -14.31
C GLU A 85 -30.83 -3.10 -12.84
N LEU A 86 -32.05 -3.23 -12.32
CA LEU A 86 -32.29 -3.71 -10.95
C LEU A 86 -31.70 -5.10 -10.72
N ARG A 87 -31.88 -6.03 -11.66
CA ARG A 87 -31.30 -7.39 -11.55
C ARG A 87 -29.79 -7.36 -11.58
N VAL A 88 -29.19 -6.57 -12.46
CA VAL A 88 -27.73 -6.40 -12.54
C VAL A 88 -27.19 -5.84 -11.22
N LEU A 89 -27.82 -4.81 -10.65
CA LEU A 89 -27.41 -4.23 -9.36
C LEU A 89 -27.52 -5.24 -8.21
N ALA A 90 -28.59 -6.02 -8.15
CA ALA A 90 -28.77 -7.07 -7.13
C ALA A 90 -27.73 -8.20 -7.25
N ARG A 91 -27.43 -8.63 -8.49
CA ARG A 91 -26.37 -9.61 -8.78
C ARG A 91 -25.00 -9.08 -8.37
N ASN A 92 -24.69 -7.84 -8.76
CA ASN A 92 -23.43 -7.16 -8.41
C ASN A 92 -23.25 -7.05 -6.90
N ARG A 93 -24.32 -6.70 -6.16
CA ARG A 93 -24.33 -6.66 -4.68
C ARG A 93 -24.05 -8.04 -4.09
N THR A 94 -24.78 -9.06 -4.55
CA THR A 94 -24.64 -10.44 -4.07
C THR A 94 -23.22 -10.98 -4.31
N ALA A 95 -22.68 -10.78 -5.51
CA ALA A 95 -21.32 -11.18 -5.86
C ALA A 95 -20.28 -10.43 -5.03
N SER A 96 -20.41 -9.10 -4.91
CA SER A 96 -19.51 -8.27 -4.11
C SER A 96 -19.47 -8.71 -2.65
N ASP A 97 -20.63 -8.99 -2.05
CA ASP A 97 -20.72 -9.45 -0.67
C ASP A 97 -20.12 -10.85 -0.48
N ALA A 98 -20.31 -11.75 -1.45
CA ALA A 98 -19.70 -13.08 -1.43
C ALA A 98 -18.16 -12.98 -1.46
N PHE A 99 -17.61 -12.11 -2.32
CA PHE A 99 -16.17 -11.85 -2.38
C PHE A 99 -15.64 -11.21 -1.09
N ARG A 100 -16.33 -10.20 -0.56
CA ARG A 100 -15.97 -9.53 0.70
C ARG A 100 -15.93 -10.53 1.86
N LYS A 101 -16.96 -11.36 2.02
CA LYS A 101 -17.02 -12.38 3.08
C LYS A 101 -15.93 -13.44 2.92
N LYS A 102 -15.69 -13.90 1.69
CA LYS A 102 -14.62 -14.88 1.41
C LYS A 102 -13.25 -14.30 1.73
N HIS A 103 -12.96 -13.07 1.28
CA HIS A 103 -11.70 -12.40 1.57
C HIS A 103 -11.50 -12.19 3.07
N LYS A 104 -12.49 -11.64 3.76
CA LYS A 104 -12.44 -11.39 5.22
C LYS A 104 -12.18 -12.67 6.03
N ARG A 105 -12.76 -13.80 5.62
CA ARG A 105 -12.49 -15.12 6.25
C ARG A 105 -11.06 -15.60 6.05
N LEU A 106 -10.47 -15.31 4.88
CA LEU A 106 -9.13 -15.78 4.54
C LEU A 106 -8.01 -14.87 5.08
N THR A 107 -8.25 -13.56 5.13
CA THR A 107 -7.21 -12.56 5.42
C THR A 107 -7.47 -11.72 6.67
N GLY A 108 -8.70 -11.75 7.21
CA GLY A 108 -9.14 -10.86 8.30
C GLY A 108 -9.39 -9.41 7.87
N ALA A 109 -9.09 -9.04 6.62
CA ALA A 109 -9.21 -7.68 6.12
C ALA A 109 -10.45 -7.50 5.21
N ASP A 110 -11.02 -6.30 5.22
CA ASP A 110 -12.11 -5.92 4.33
C ASP A 110 -11.58 -5.69 2.91
N LEU A 111 -12.34 -6.14 1.90
CA LEU A 111 -12.00 -5.99 0.48
C LEU A 111 -12.98 -5.02 -0.19
N LEU A 112 -12.48 -4.00 -0.88
CA LEU A 112 -13.34 -3.18 -1.72
C LEU A 112 -13.53 -3.86 -3.08
N VAL A 113 -14.78 -4.01 -3.49
CA VAL A 113 -15.16 -4.69 -4.75
C VAL A 113 -16.05 -3.74 -5.54
N PHE A 114 -15.68 -3.51 -6.79
CA PHE A 114 -16.46 -2.75 -7.78
C PHE A 114 -16.84 -3.68 -8.93
N CYS A 115 -18.12 -3.73 -9.26
CA CYS A 115 -18.62 -4.39 -10.45
C CYS A 115 -18.75 -3.33 -11.55
N VAL A 116 -18.07 -3.53 -12.69
CA VAL A 116 -18.01 -2.52 -13.75
C VAL A 116 -18.40 -3.10 -15.11
N SER A 117 -19.09 -2.31 -15.93
CA SER A 117 -19.39 -2.63 -17.33
C SER A 117 -18.81 -1.57 -18.26
N SER A 118 -17.64 -1.85 -18.83
CA SER A 118 -16.98 -0.94 -19.79
C SER A 118 -17.75 -0.82 -21.10
N VAL A 119 -18.46 -1.86 -21.51
CA VAL A 119 -19.25 -1.88 -22.76
C VAL A 119 -20.38 -0.86 -22.66
N GLU A 120 -21.19 -0.93 -21.60
CA GLU A 120 -22.33 -0.03 -21.42
C GLU A 120 -21.88 1.41 -21.15
N TYR A 121 -20.80 1.61 -20.41
CA TYR A 121 -20.23 2.94 -20.18
C TYR A 121 -19.72 3.60 -21.46
N ASN A 122 -19.09 2.83 -22.36
CA ASN A 122 -18.61 3.37 -23.63
C ASN A 122 -19.76 3.82 -24.54
N LYS A 123 -20.92 3.13 -24.51
CA LYS A 123 -22.11 3.59 -25.24
C LYS A 123 -22.58 4.97 -24.77
N HIS A 124 -22.54 5.24 -23.46
CA HIS A 124 -22.83 6.58 -22.92
C HIS A 124 -21.82 7.64 -23.39
N LEU A 125 -20.54 7.29 -23.52
CA LEU A 125 -19.50 8.23 -23.97
C LEU A 125 -19.57 8.54 -25.46
N GLN A 126 -19.92 7.57 -26.29
CA GLN A 126 -20.00 7.72 -27.74
C GLN A 126 -21.25 8.49 -28.18
N GLY A 127 -22.24 8.63 -27.28
CA GLY A 127 -23.59 9.01 -27.66
C GLY A 127 -24.33 7.82 -28.26
N TYR A 128 -25.64 7.78 -28.07
CA TYR A 128 -26.48 6.70 -28.55
C TYR A 128 -27.77 7.26 -29.15
N ASP A 129 -28.29 6.57 -30.15
CA ASP A 129 -29.61 6.86 -30.71
C ASP A 129 -30.70 6.37 -29.75
N LEU A 130 -31.91 6.95 -29.84
CA LEU A 130 -33.07 6.49 -29.06
C LEU A 130 -33.31 4.99 -29.25
N ASP A 131 -33.09 4.49 -30.47
CA ASP A 131 -33.27 3.10 -30.85
C ASP A 131 -32.12 2.17 -30.40
N ASP A 132 -30.98 2.69 -29.91
CA ASP A 132 -29.87 1.90 -29.34
C ASP A 132 -29.40 2.44 -27.99
N THR A 133 -30.36 2.77 -27.13
CA THR A 133 -30.03 3.25 -25.77
C THR A 133 -29.36 2.14 -24.95
N PRO A 134 -28.31 2.47 -24.16
CA PRO A 134 -27.70 1.58 -23.18
C PRO A 134 -28.71 0.86 -22.29
N SER A 135 -28.38 -0.38 -21.95
CA SER A 135 -29.16 -1.25 -21.06
C SER A 135 -29.00 -0.88 -19.57
N LEU A 136 -27.92 -0.19 -19.22
CA LEU A 136 -27.64 0.31 -17.87
C LEU A 136 -27.56 1.83 -17.84
N SER A 137 -28.06 2.46 -16.79
CA SER A 137 -27.76 3.85 -16.47
C SER A 137 -26.25 4.07 -16.28
N LEU A 138 -25.79 5.31 -16.48
CA LEU A 138 -24.38 5.67 -16.32
C LEU A 138 -23.83 5.26 -14.94
N GLU A 139 -24.62 5.47 -13.88
CA GLU A 139 -24.26 5.10 -12.52
C GLU A 139 -24.24 3.58 -12.32
N ALA A 140 -25.23 2.84 -12.87
CA ALA A 140 -25.28 1.39 -12.77
C ALA A 140 -24.14 0.66 -13.51
N THR A 141 -23.40 1.35 -14.40
CA THR A 141 -22.17 0.81 -14.98
C THR A 141 -21.05 0.60 -13.96
N GLY A 142 -21.13 1.23 -12.78
CA GLY A 142 -20.13 1.16 -11.71
C GLY A 142 -18.80 1.89 -11.98
N ILE A 143 -18.60 2.41 -13.21
CA ILE A 143 -17.39 3.15 -13.58
C ILE A 143 -17.31 4.52 -12.91
N PRO A 144 -18.39 5.32 -12.78
CA PRO A 144 -18.35 6.58 -12.04
C PRO A 144 -17.89 6.41 -10.59
N ASP A 145 -18.41 5.40 -9.89
CA ASP A 145 -18.01 5.07 -8.52
C ASP A 145 -16.55 4.64 -8.42
N LEU A 146 -16.08 3.80 -9.34
CA LEU A 146 -14.67 3.41 -9.43
C LEU A 146 -13.78 4.64 -9.68
N ARG A 147 -14.18 5.53 -10.60
CA ARG A 147 -13.45 6.78 -10.88
C ARG A 147 -13.40 7.68 -9.65
N ARG A 148 -14.52 7.88 -8.95
CA ARG A 148 -14.59 8.66 -7.71
C ARG A 148 -13.63 8.08 -6.67
N HIS A 149 -13.63 6.76 -6.49
CA HIS A 149 -12.73 6.08 -5.57
C HIS A 149 -11.25 6.24 -5.95
N LEU A 150 -10.89 6.05 -7.23
CA LEU A 150 -9.52 6.24 -7.70
C LEU A 150 -9.06 7.70 -7.54
N CYS A 151 -9.94 8.66 -7.85
CA CYS A 151 -9.68 10.08 -7.63
C CYS A 151 -9.44 10.37 -6.15
N LEU A 152 -10.25 9.81 -5.24
CA LEU A 152 -10.06 9.97 -3.79
C LEU A 152 -8.74 9.35 -3.31
N LEU A 153 -8.40 8.15 -3.80
CA LEU A 153 -7.13 7.49 -3.47
C LEU A 153 -5.93 8.36 -3.86
N LEU A 154 -5.96 8.98 -5.05
CA LEU A 154 -4.90 9.88 -5.51
C LEU A 154 -4.93 11.22 -4.79
N ALA A 155 -6.13 11.74 -4.50
CA ALA A 155 -6.33 12.99 -3.79
C ALA A 155 -5.87 12.89 -2.34
N ASN A 156 -5.97 11.73 -1.68
CA ASN A 156 -5.50 11.53 -0.30
C ASN A 156 -4.04 11.93 -0.11
N GLY A 157 -3.17 11.65 -1.10
CA GLY A 157 -1.78 12.12 -1.05
C GLY A 157 -1.68 13.65 -1.05
N ARG A 158 -2.48 14.33 -1.87
CA ARG A 158 -2.55 15.79 -1.95
C ARG A 158 -3.19 16.39 -0.69
N PHE A 159 -4.27 15.82 -0.18
CA PHE A 159 -4.92 16.23 1.06
C PHE A 159 -4.00 16.06 2.26
N ASN A 160 -3.28 14.94 2.36
CA ASN A 160 -2.29 14.73 3.43
C ASN A 160 -1.14 15.73 3.33
N THR A 161 -0.70 16.08 2.11
CA THR A 161 0.33 17.11 1.91
C THR A 161 -0.18 18.48 2.33
N LEU A 162 -1.40 18.85 1.93
CA LEU A 162 -2.04 20.11 2.32
C LEU A 162 -2.25 20.18 3.83
N LYS A 163 -2.69 19.08 4.45
CA LYS A 163 -2.81 18.94 5.90
C LYS A 163 -1.48 19.19 6.59
N ASP A 164 -0.41 18.55 6.13
CA ASP A 164 0.94 18.73 6.67
C ASP A 164 1.43 20.18 6.51
N GLN A 165 1.08 20.84 5.42
CA GLN A 165 1.39 22.25 5.20
C GLN A 165 0.64 23.16 6.17
N LEU A 166 -0.67 22.97 6.33
CA LEU A 166 -1.53 23.79 7.18
C LEU A 166 -1.28 23.57 8.67
N GLU A 167 -1.12 22.32 9.10
CA GLU A 167 -0.97 21.97 10.52
C GLU A 167 0.47 22.10 11.03
N HIS A 168 1.48 21.98 10.17
CA HIS A 168 2.88 21.93 10.60
C HIS A 168 3.74 22.98 9.90
N SER A 169 3.80 22.99 8.55
CA SER A 169 4.79 23.79 7.82
C SER A 169 4.57 25.30 7.94
N ILE A 170 3.32 25.77 7.80
CA ILE A 170 2.98 27.20 7.92
C ILE A 170 3.10 27.66 9.37
N PRO A 171 2.54 26.95 10.38
CA PRO A 171 2.78 27.30 11.80
C PRO A 171 4.26 27.34 12.17
N GLU A 172 5.06 26.38 11.71
CA GLU A 172 6.51 26.36 11.92
C GLU A 172 7.18 27.59 11.30
N LEU A 173 6.81 27.95 10.05
CA LEU A 173 7.34 29.14 9.39
C LEU A 173 7.00 30.40 10.18
N LEU A 174 5.74 30.59 10.58
CA LEU A 174 5.29 31.76 11.34
C LEU A 174 6.00 31.83 12.71
N SER A 175 6.17 30.69 13.39
CA SER A 175 6.93 30.59 14.65
C SER A 175 8.40 30.96 14.47
N ASN A 176 9.07 30.43 13.44
CA ASN A 176 10.47 30.72 13.13
C ASN A 176 10.68 32.21 12.79
N LEU A 177 9.74 32.80 12.05
CA LEU A 177 9.72 34.23 11.75
C LEU A 177 9.58 35.03 13.05
N ASN A 178 8.64 34.67 13.91
CA ASN A 178 8.42 35.32 15.21
C ASN A 178 9.65 35.21 16.15
N LEU A 179 10.40 34.10 16.07
CA LEU A 179 11.65 33.91 16.82
C LEU A 179 12.78 34.82 16.32
N SER A 180 12.93 34.98 15.00
CA SER A 180 14.02 35.76 14.36
C SER A 180 14.08 37.24 14.75
N TRP A 181 13.01 37.74 15.38
CA TRP A 181 12.86 39.13 15.78
C TRP A 181 12.68 39.29 17.30
N SER A 182 13.10 38.31 18.08
CA SER A 182 13.17 38.45 19.54
C SER A 182 14.40 39.28 19.93
N ALA A 183 14.29 40.04 21.03
CA ALA A 183 15.35 40.94 21.47
C ALA A 183 16.63 40.20 21.85
N ASP A 184 17.78 40.86 21.66
CA ASP A 184 19.09 40.32 21.99
C ASP A 184 19.25 40.07 23.49
N ASP A 185 19.37 38.79 23.85
CA ASP A 185 19.80 38.34 25.17
C ASP A 185 21.00 37.37 25.00
N SER A 186 22.20 37.88 25.25
CA SER A 186 23.43 37.10 25.16
C SER A 186 23.49 35.99 26.20
N ASP A 187 22.89 36.21 27.36
CA ASP A 187 22.99 35.34 28.52
C ASP A 187 22.04 34.14 28.32
N LEU A 188 20.89 34.41 27.69
CA LEU A 188 19.97 33.39 27.18
C LEU A 188 20.66 32.44 26.20
N ARG A 189 21.42 32.98 25.23
CA ARG A 189 22.16 32.16 24.26
C ARG A 189 23.19 31.25 24.94
N GLN A 190 23.96 31.80 25.89
CA GLN A 190 24.97 31.04 26.64
C GLN A 190 24.35 29.92 27.48
N THR A 191 23.09 30.07 27.88
CA THR A 191 22.35 29.07 28.66
C THR A 191 21.71 27.99 27.77
N ILE A 192 21.02 28.36 26.69
CA ILE A 192 20.26 27.42 25.86
C ILE A 192 21.19 26.56 24.99
N MET A 193 22.22 27.15 24.39
CA MET A 193 23.04 26.45 23.38
C MET A 193 23.73 25.20 23.93
N PRO A 194 24.40 25.23 25.11
CA PRO A 194 25.01 24.03 25.69
C PRO A 194 23.99 22.94 26.04
N LEU A 195 22.77 23.32 26.46
CA LEU A 195 21.69 22.37 26.74
C LEU A 195 21.26 21.64 25.46
N VAL A 196 21.04 22.38 24.38
CA VAL A 196 20.67 21.80 23.07
C VAL A 196 21.76 20.85 22.57
N GLU A 197 23.04 21.28 22.62
CA GLU A 197 24.16 20.45 22.17
C GLU A 197 24.34 19.17 23.00
N LYS A 198 24.16 19.27 24.33
CA LYS A 198 24.21 18.12 25.23
C LYS A 198 23.12 17.11 24.87
N ARG A 199 21.87 17.56 24.71
CA ARG A 199 20.72 16.70 24.40
C ARG A 199 20.78 16.11 23.00
N GLN A 200 21.35 16.85 22.03
CA GLN A 200 21.62 16.35 20.69
C GLN A 200 22.59 15.17 20.72
N LYS A 201 23.73 15.29 21.40
CA LYS A 201 24.72 14.20 21.54
C LYS A 201 24.14 12.98 22.25
N GLU A 202 23.37 13.20 23.30
CA GLU A 202 22.66 12.15 24.03
C GLU A 202 21.67 11.41 23.12
N ALA A 203 20.84 12.14 22.36
CA ALA A 203 19.90 11.54 21.42
C ALA A 203 20.60 10.70 20.35
N GLN A 204 21.70 11.20 19.77
CA GLN A 204 22.50 10.44 18.82
C GLN A 204 23.03 9.16 19.44
N SER A 205 23.62 9.22 20.64
CA SER A 205 24.16 8.02 21.33
C SER A 205 23.07 6.99 21.58
N LEU A 206 21.94 7.42 22.14
CA LEU A 206 20.85 6.54 22.52
C LEU A 206 20.24 5.84 21.29
N VAL A 207 20.04 6.56 20.18
CA VAL A 207 19.56 5.97 18.92
C VAL A 207 20.52 4.88 18.43
N ARG A 208 21.83 5.16 18.40
CA ARG A 208 22.84 4.16 17.98
C ARG A 208 22.82 2.94 18.90
N ASP A 209 22.71 3.15 20.20
CA ASP A 209 22.68 2.04 21.17
C ASP A 209 21.43 1.18 21.01
N THR A 210 20.26 1.77 20.76
CA THR A 210 19.03 1.02 20.46
C THR A 210 19.13 0.25 19.14
N CYS A 211 19.67 0.85 18.07
CA CYS A 211 19.92 0.15 16.80
C CYS A 211 20.87 -1.03 16.99
N ARG A 212 21.97 -0.86 17.73
CA ARG A 212 22.92 -1.94 18.05
C ARG A 212 22.29 -3.07 18.85
N LYS A 213 21.46 -2.75 19.85
CA LYS A 213 20.72 -3.77 20.63
C LYS A 213 19.77 -4.55 19.75
N HIS A 214 19.05 -3.87 18.84
CA HIS A 214 18.18 -4.54 17.88
C HIS A 214 18.97 -5.44 16.93
N LEU A 215 20.13 -4.99 16.42
CA LEU A 215 21.01 -5.81 15.60
C LEU A 215 21.46 -7.05 16.36
N ALA A 216 21.90 -6.91 17.60
CA ALA A 216 22.35 -8.02 18.43
C ALA A 216 21.23 -9.03 18.68
N ARG A 217 20.00 -8.55 18.94
CA ARG A 217 18.80 -9.41 19.09
C ARG A 217 18.48 -10.13 17.79
N PHE A 218 18.44 -9.41 16.67
CA PHE A 218 18.16 -9.99 15.35
C PHE A 218 19.22 -11.01 14.94
N HIS A 219 20.50 -10.67 15.14
CA HIS A 219 21.62 -11.56 14.90
C HIS A 219 21.52 -12.81 15.77
N SER A 220 21.20 -12.69 17.07
CA SER A 220 20.97 -13.86 17.93
C SER A 220 19.83 -14.72 17.36
N LEU A 221 18.66 -14.15 17.08
CA LEU A 221 17.52 -14.91 16.55
C LEU A 221 17.82 -15.60 15.21
N THR A 222 18.48 -14.88 14.31
CA THR A 222 18.81 -15.39 12.97
C THR A 222 19.92 -16.42 13.06
N LYS A 223 21.02 -16.11 13.75
CA LYS A 223 22.14 -17.03 13.93
C LYS A 223 21.73 -18.29 14.69
N ASP A 224 21.00 -18.17 15.79
CA ASP A 224 20.54 -19.32 16.58
C ASP A 224 19.61 -20.21 15.74
N ALA A 225 18.72 -19.62 14.94
CA ALA A 225 17.88 -20.38 14.03
C ALA A 225 18.68 -21.02 12.89
N MET A 226 19.63 -20.29 12.30
CA MET A 226 20.47 -20.76 11.21
C MET A 226 21.44 -21.86 11.66
N ASP A 227 22.16 -21.67 12.77
CA ASP A 227 23.11 -22.63 13.31
C ASP A 227 22.39 -23.92 13.78
N LYS A 228 21.19 -23.78 14.36
CA LYS A 228 20.38 -24.92 14.79
C LYS A 228 19.76 -25.68 13.62
N GLU A 229 19.28 -24.98 12.60
CA GLU A 229 18.54 -25.59 11.49
C GLU A 229 19.44 -25.96 10.31
N SER A 230 20.64 -25.36 10.14
CA SER A 230 21.56 -25.71 9.06
C SER A 230 21.92 -27.20 9.02
N PRO A 231 22.24 -27.87 10.15
CA PRO A 231 22.42 -29.32 10.16
C PRO A 231 21.16 -30.08 9.72
N HIS A 232 19.98 -29.57 10.07
CA HIS A 232 18.71 -30.15 9.65
C HIS A 232 18.47 -29.99 8.15
N TRP A 233 18.78 -28.82 7.58
CA TRP A 233 18.72 -28.57 6.14
C TRP A 233 19.68 -29.48 5.40
N VAL A 234 20.95 -29.57 5.81
CA VAL A 234 21.94 -30.48 5.23
C VAL A 234 21.44 -31.93 5.29
N LYS A 235 20.85 -32.36 6.41
CA LYS A 235 20.27 -33.71 6.52
C LYS A 235 19.09 -33.93 5.57
N GLN A 236 18.13 -33.01 5.50
CA GLN A 236 16.98 -33.11 4.60
C GLN A 236 17.41 -33.13 3.13
N THR A 237 18.39 -32.30 2.79
CA THR A 237 18.91 -32.22 1.43
C THR A 237 19.73 -33.44 1.04
N GLY A 238 20.43 -34.07 1.98
CA GLY A 238 21.00 -35.41 1.79
C GLY A 238 19.94 -36.45 1.45
N ILE A 239 18.79 -36.45 2.14
CA ILE A 239 17.67 -37.35 1.81
C ILE A 239 17.14 -37.09 0.39
N LEU A 240 16.95 -35.83 0.01
CA LEU A 240 16.53 -35.45 -1.34
C LEU A 240 17.57 -35.88 -2.39
N ALA A 241 18.85 -35.64 -2.14
CA ALA A 241 19.95 -36.04 -3.03
C ALA A 241 19.96 -37.55 -3.27
N GLN A 242 19.77 -38.35 -2.21
CA GLN A 242 19.67 -39.81 -2.30
C GLN A 242 18.43 -40.27 -3.09
N GLN A 243 17.31 -39.56 -2.99
CA GLN A 243 16.14 -39.83 -3.82
C GLN A 243 16.42 -39.50 -5.30
N TRP A 244 17.09 -38.38 -5.56
CA TRP A 244 17.43 -37.94 -6.91
C TRP A 244 18.50 -38.79 -7.61
N ARG A 245 19.29 -39.57 -6.88
CA ARG A 245 20.19 -40.60 -7.46
C ARG A 245 19.44 -41.60 -8.34
N LYS A 246 18.15 -41.82 -8.08
CA LYS A 246 17.28 -42.73 -8.84
C LYS A 246 16.78 -42.14 -10.17
N ILE A 247 16.97 -40.83 -10.39
CA ILE A 247 16.61 -40.19 -11.66
C ILE A 247 17.53 -40.74 -12.76
N ASP A 248 16.96 -40.93 -13.95
CA ASP A 248 17.70 -41.37 -15.13
C ASP A 248 18.99 -40.54 -15.34
N PRO A 249 20.16 -41.17 -15.61
CA PRO A 249 21.44 -40.49 -15.76
C PRO A 249 21.45 -39.33 -16.76
N ARG A 250 20.68 -39.42 -17.85
CA ARG A 250 20.61 -38.36 -18.87
C ARG A 250 19.81 -37.18 -18.36
N SER A 251 18.66 -37.42 -17.74
CA SER A 251 17.85 -36.37 -17.11
C SER A 251 18.58 -35.69 -15.95
N TYR A 252 19.26 -36.46 -15.09
CA TYR A 252 20.08 -35.91 -14.02
C TYR A 252 21.23 -35.04 -14.55
N GLY A 253 21.93 -35.51 -15.59
CA GLY A 253 22.94 -34.70 -16.26
C GLY A 253 22.41 -33.40 -16.88
N TYR A 254 21.17 -33.41 -17.38
CA TYR A 254 20.53 -32.20 -17.89
C TYR A 254 20.14 -31.23 -16.76
N LEU A 255 19.64 -31.75 -15.64
CA LEU A 255 19.33 -30.96 -14.44
C LEU A 255 20.56 -30.19 -13.95
N MET A 256 21.72 -30.84 -13.85
CA MET A 256 22.97 -30.16 -13.45
C MET A 256 23.38 -29.06 -14.44
N LYS A 257 23.11 -29.23 -15.74
CA LYS A 257 23.43 -28.22 -16.78
C LYS A 257 22.42 -27.08 -16.88
N LYS A 258 21.28 -27.19 -16.20
CA LYS A 258 20.17 -26.23 -16.23
C LYS A 258 19.80 -25.79 -14.82
N ASP A 259 20.80 -25.70 -13.94
CA ASP A 259 20.70 -25.14 -12.60
C ASP A 259 19.54 -25.74 -11.78
N GLY A 260 19.36 -27.06 -11.91
CA GLY A 260 18.36 -27.82 -11.18
C GLY A 260 16.95 -27.83 -11.78
N ARG A 261 16.75 -27.32 -13.01
CA ARG A 261 15.42 -27.29 -13.67
C ARG A 261 15.36 -28.17 -14.91
N HIS A 262 14.36 -29.04 -14.98
CA HIS A 262 14.12 -29.88 -16.16
C HIS A 262 12.64 -30.24 -16.30
N VAL A 263 12.08 -30.00 -17.49
CA VAL A 263 10.71 -30.41 -17.84
C VAL A 263 10.78 -31.59 -18.81
N ILE A 264 10.20 -32.72 -18.40
CA ILE A 264 10.08 -33.91 -19.25
C ILE A 264 8.74 -33.87 -19.96
N LYS A 265 8.75 -33.38 -21.22
CA LYS A 265 7.54 -33.20 -22.04
C LYS A 265 6.66 -34.45 -22.12
N LYS A 266 7.26 -35.65 -22.17
CA LYS A 266 6.55 -36.93 -22.34
C LYS A 266 5.60 -37.26 -21.18
N PHE A 267 5.91 -36.82 -19.96
CA PHE A 267 5.15 -37.16 -18.76
C PHE A 267 4.54 -35.93 -18.07
N SER A 268 4.65 -34.75 -18.69
CA SER A 268 4.30 -33.46 -18.05
C SER A 268 4.90 -33.29 -16.65
N HIS A 269 6.04 -33.95 -16.38
CA HIS A 269 6.69 -33.94 -15.08
C HIS A 269 7.82 -32.91 -15.11
N SER A 270 7.83 -31.99 -14.16
CA SER A 270 8.88 -30.98 -14.00
C SER A 270 9.64 -31.18 -12.70
N TYR A 271 10.96 -31.25 -12.81
CA TYR A 271 11.87 -31.22 -11.68
C TYR A 271 12.35 -29.79 -11.47
N ASP A 272 12.25 -29.33 -10.23
CA ASP A 272 12.86 -28.09 -9.73
C ASP A 272 13.53 -28.42 -8.39
N PHE A 273 14.84 -28.63 -8.46
CA PHE A 273 15.64 -28.94 -7.28
C PHE A 273 15.70 -27.74 -6.34
N ASN A 274 15.82 -26.52 -6.86
CA ASN A 274 15.95 -25.32 -6.05
C ASN A 274 14.71 -25.08 -5.19
N SER A 275 13.52 -25.26 -5.76
CA SER A 275 12.24 -25.19 -5.03
C SER A 275 12.15 -26.20 -3.89
N GLN A 276 12.59 -27.43 -4.12
CA GLN A 276 12.57 -28.48 -3.11
C GLN A 276 13.61 -28.24 -2.00
N LEU A 277 14.82 -27.78 -2.35
CA LEU A 277 15.88 -27.44 -1.38
C LEU A 277 15.46 -26.25 -0.51
N LEU A 278 14.87 -25.23 -1.12
CA LEU A 278 14.42 -24.02 -0.42
C LEU A 278 13.20 -24.25 0.48
N LEU A 279 12.45 -25.33 0.32
CA LEU A 279 11.26 -25.59 1.14
C LEU A 279 11.60 -25.68 2.64
N ALA A 280 12.73 -26.29 2.97
CA ALA A 280 13.23 -26.39 4.35
C ALA A 280 13.62 -25.01 4.89
N VAL A 281 14.40 -24.26 4.10
CA VAL A 281 14.85 -22.90 4.43
C VAL A 281 13.66 -21.96 4.63
N THR A 282 12.67 -22.02 3.74
CA THR A 282 11.48 -21.17 3.78
C THR A 282 10.67 -21.40 5.06
N ARG A 283 10.56 -22.66 5.53
CA ARG A 283 9.86 -22.98 6.79
C ARG A 283 10.55 -22.39 8.01
N THR A 284 11.88 -22.34 8.00
CA THR A 284 12.67 -21.74 9.10
C THR A 284 12.70 -20.21 9.02
N LEU A 285 12.79 -19.63 7.82
CA LEU A 285 12.90 -18.19 7.63
C LEU A 285 11.57 -17.45 7.84
N ASN A 286 10.44 -18.04 7.45
CA ASN A 286 9.14 -17.38 7.53
C ASN A 286 8.74 -16.93 8.96
N PRO A 287 9.00 -17.71 10.03
CA PRO A 287 8.78 -17.25 11.40
C PRO A 287 9.71 -16.12 11.85
N ILE A 288 10.95 -16.07 11.34
CA ILE A 288 11.96 -15.06 11.70
C ILE A 288 11.66 -13.73 11.00
N PHE A 289 11.21 -13.79 9.74
CA PHE A 289 10.78 -12.65 8.94
C PHE A 289 9.24 -12.67 8.80
N PRO A 290 8.48 -12.28 9.84
CA PRO A 290 7.04 -12.48 9.88
C PRO A 290 6.35 -12.00 8.60
N MET A 291 5.54 -12.89 8.01
CA MET A 291 4.83 -12.59 6.77
C MET A 291 3.79 -11.48 6.96
N GLY A 292 4.00 -10.35 6.28
CA GLY A 292 2.94 -9.53 5.70
C GLY A 292 2.06 -8.70 6.64
N SER A 293 2.06 -8.88 7.95
CA SER A 293 1.14 -8.15 8.84
C SER A 293 1.67 -7.79 10.22
N VAL A 294 2.82 -8.31 10.64
CA VAL A 294 3.44 -7.84 11.87
C VAL A 294 4.12 -6.53 11.52
N LYS A 295 3.55 -5.42 12.05
CA LYS A 295 4.25 -4.13 12.10
C LYS A 295 5.70 -4.39 12.53
N PRO A 296 6.71 -3.64 12.03
CA PRO A 296 8.06 -3.70 12.57
C PRO A 296 7.96 -3.87 14.07
N ASP A 297 8.60 -4.90 14.63
CA ASP A 297 8.50 -5.33 16.04
C ASP A 297 8.01 -4.14 16.86
N ASP A 298 6.70 -4.09 17.17
CA ASP A 298 6.05 -2.87 17.67
C ASP A 298 6.83 -2.34 18.89
N GLU A 299 7.51 -3.26 19.59
CA GLU A 299 8.53 -3.03 20.60
C GLU A 299 9.73 -2.21 20.09
N PHE A 300 10.48 -2.65 19.07
CA PHE A 300 11.59 -1.87 18.48
C PHE A 300 11.13 -0.51 17.95
N LEU A 301 9.99 -0.45 17.26
CA LEU A 301 9.42 0.81 16.76
C LEU A 301 9.15 1.77 17.92
N THR A 302 8.52 1.27 18.97
CA THR A 302 8.17 2.04 20.16
C THR A 302 9.43 2.47 20.91
N GLU A 303 10.38 1.55 21.13
CA GLU A 303 11.64 1.83 21.81
C GLU A 303 12.45 2.88 21.07
N LEU A 304 12.65 2.74 19.75
CA LEU A 304 13.41 3.69 18.94
C LEU A 304 12.73 5.06 18.85
N THR A 305 11.41 5.08 18.73
CA THR A 305 10.63 6.33 18.74
C THR A 305 10.72 7.01 20.10
N GLN A 306 10.55 6.28 21.20
CA GLN A 306 10.67 6.85 22.54
C GLN A 306 12.10 7.33 22.80
N THR A 307 13.09 6.54 22.41
CA THR A 307 14.51 6.84 22.61
C THR A 307 14.95 8.08 21.83
N SER A 308 14.42 8.30 20.61
CA SER A 308 14.70 9.51 19.83
C SER A 308 13.98 10.75 20.35
N LEU A 309 12.80 10.60 20.97
CA LEU A 309 11.98 11.70 21.47
C LEU A 309 12.25 12.09 22.93
N ASN A 310 12.64 11.14 23.79
CA ASN A 310 12.90 11.37 25.22
C ASN A 310 13.92 12.50 25.46
N PRO A 311 14.99 12.65 24.68
CA PRO A 311 15.93 13.76 24.88
C PRO A 311 15.33 15.12 24.48
N LEU A 312 14.33 15.17 23.58
CA LEU A 312 13.56 16.38 23.30
C LEU A 312 12.57 16.69 24.43
N ASP A 313 11.96 15.67 25.03
CA ASP A 313 11.14 15.84 26.25
C ASP A 313 11.99 16.36 27.41
N THR A 314 13.20 15.85 27.54
CA THR A 314 14.13 16.27 28.57
C THR A 314 14.64 17.68 28.32
N LEU A 315 14.91 18.05 27.06
CA LEU A 315 15.23 19.43 26.70
C LEU A 315 14.09 20.40 27.05
N ASP A 316 12.84 20.05 26.72
CA ASP A 316 11.66 20.86 27.08
C ASP A 316 11.53 21.04 28.61
N ARG A 317 11.82 19.97 29.37
CA ARG A 317 11.83 19.99 30.84
C ARG A 317 12.97 20.84 31.40
N ASP A 318 14.19 20.70 30.87
CA ASP A 318 15.36 21.48 31.28
C ASP A 318 15.13 22.98 31.02
N LEU A 319 14.48 23.32 29.90
CA LEU A 319 14.09 24.70 29.60
C LEU A 319 12.99 25.20 30.56
N SER A 320 12.10 24.32 31.02
CA SER A 320 11.05 24.65 31.98
C SER A 320 11.59 24.86 33.41
N SER A 321 12.65 24.15 33.77
CA SER A 321 13.30 24.26 35.09
C SER A 321 14.40 25.31 35.15
N SER A 322 14.80 25.87 34.00
CA SER A 322 15.75 26.97 33.91
C SER A 322 15.21 28.25 34.58
N PRO A 323 16.06 29.11 35.17
CA PRO A 323 15.68 30.45 35.61
C PRO A 323 15.02 31.30 34.51
N LEU A 324 15.22 30.92 33.24
CA LEU A 324 14.71 31.60 32.05
C LEU A 324 13.38 31.03 31.54
N SER A 325 12.72 30.14 32.29
CA SER A 325 11.50 29.43 31.85
C SER A 325 10.34 30.37 31.48
N PHE A 326 10.23 31.53 32.14
CA PHE A 326 9.24 32.56 31.84
C PHE A 326 9.66 33.50 30.70
N HIS A 327 10.88 33.36 30.18
CA HIS A 327 11.37 34.23 29.11
C HIS A 327 10.59 33.95 27.81
N PRO A 328 10.04 34.97 27.12
CA PRO A 328 9.18 34.76 25.94
C PRO A 328 9.82 33.92 24.83
N VAL A 329 11.13 34.03 24.65
CA VAL A 329 11.88 33.20 23.68
C VAL A 329 11.90 31.73 24.08
N VAL A 330 12.12 31.43 25.36
CA VAL A 330 12.14 30.04 25.86
C VAL A 330 10.77 29.41 25.64
N ILE A 331 9.70 30.12 26.00
CA ILE A 331 8.32 29.67 25.78
C ILE A 331 8.07 29.34 24.30
N LYS A 332 8.53 30.20 23.38
CA LYS A 332 8.40 29.95 21.93
C LYS A 332 9.22 28.75 21.46
N ILE A 333 10.45 28.58 21.94
CA ILE A 333 11.30 27.42 21.61
C ILE A 333 10.64 26.13 22.11
N GLN A 334 10.15 26.12 23.35
CA GLN A 334 9.43 24.99 23.94
C GLN A 334 8.16 24.66 23.16
N LYS A 335 7.36 25.67 22.79
CA LYS A 335 6.21 25.51 21.91
C LYS A 335 6.63 24.86 20.59
N GLY A 336 7.70 25.37 19.95
CA GLY A 336 8.23 24.81 18.72
C GLY A 336 8.70 23.36 18.86
N ILE A 337 9.34 23.02 19.97
CA ILE A 337 9.74 21.64 20.29
C ILE A 337 8.50 20.73 20.37
N ARG A 338 7.48 21.14 21.13
CA ARG A 338 6.27 20.35 21.37
C ARG A 338 5.41 20.18 20.13
N GLU A 339 5.17 21.26 19.40
CA GLU A 339 4.18 21.29 18.31
C GLU A 339 4.78 20.89 16.96
N TYR A 340 6.08 21.12 16.73
CA TYR A 340 6.67 20.93 15.40
C TYR A 340 7.83 19.93 15.40
N ARG A 341 8.81 20.08 16.30
CA ARG A 341 10.05 19.28 16.24
C ARG A 341 9.82 17.84 16.68
N LYS A 342 9.08 17.60 17.76
CA LYS A 342 8.73 16.25 18.23
C LYS A 342 7.87 15.49 17.21
N PRO A 343 6.75 16.04 16.69
CA PRO A 343 5.96 15.37 15.65
C PRO A 343 6.78 15.09 14.38
N ALA A 344 7.61 16.04 13.93
CA ALA A 344 8.47 15.84 12.78
C ALA A 344 9.50 14.72 13.00
N ALA A 345 10.21 14.72 14.15
CA ALA A 345 11.15 13.67 14.50
C ALA A 345 10.47 12.29 14.57
N ARG A 346 9.28 12.22 15.18
CA ARG A 346 8.45 11.01 15.21
C ARG A 346 8.12 10.53 13.80
N LYS A 347 7.59 11.41 12.94
CA LYS A 347 7.24 11.10 11.54
C LYS A 347 8.45 10.57 10.77
N TYR A 348 9.63 11.17 10.97
CA TYR A 348 10.86 10.69 10.33
C TYR A 348 11.27 9.30 10.83
N CYS A 349 11.25 9.05 12.14
CA CYS A 349 11.57 7.72 12.68
C CYS A 349 10.61 6.66 12.13
N LEU A 350 9.30 6.95 12.15
CA LEU A 350 8.29 6.04 11.60
C LEU A 350 8.51 5.75 10.10
N SER A 351 8.84 6.77 9.30
CA SER A 351 9.10 6.60 7.87
C SER A 351 10.32 5.70 7.62
N THR A 352 11.44 5.98 8.29
CA THR A 352 12.68 5.20 8.10
C THR A 352 12.52 3.76 8.58
N ILE A 353 11.78 3.52 9.67
CA ILE A 353 11.53 2.15 10.14
C ILE A 353 10.58 1.40 9.19
N ASN A 354 9.61 2.08 8.60
CA ASN A 354 8.76 1.49 7.56
C ASN A 354 9.55 1.12 6.30
N GLU A 355 10.52 1.97 5.91
CA GLU A 355 11.47 1.66 4.83
C GLU A 355 12.35 0.47 5.19
N TYR A 356 12.98 0.46 6.36
CA TYR A 356 13.73 -0.69 6.89
C TYR A 356 12.90 -1.98 6.84
N SER A 357 11.64 -1.93 7.26
CA SER A 357 10.73 -3.08 7.22
C SER A 357 10.42 -3.58 5.80
N LYS A 358 10.39 -2.67 4.80
CA LYS A 358 10.29 -3.06 3.39
C LYS A 358 11.57 -3.75 2.94
N GLU A 359 12.73 -3.19 3.28
CA GLU A 359 14.03 -3.77 2.96
C GLU A 359 14.21 -5.17 3.58
N MET A 360 13.80 -5.38 4.84
CA MET A 360 13.81 -6.70 5.47
C MET A 360 12.93 -7.71 4.72
N ARG A 361 11.78 -7.27 4.19
CA ARG A 361 10.94 -8.13 3.34
C ARG A 361 11.61 -8.43 2.02
N HIS A 362 12.29 -7.47 1.40
CA HIS A 362 13.06 -7.69 0.18
C HIS A 362 14.19 -8.70 0.39
N ILE A 363 14.95 -8.60 1.49
CA ILE A 363 16.00 -9.57 1.84
C ILE A 363 15.41 -10.97 2.00
N ARG A 364 14.29 -11.11 2.73
CA ARG A 364 13.60 -12.40 2.87
C ARG A 364 13.17 -12.93 1.50
N ASP A 365 12.49 -12.10 0.71
CA ASP A 365 11.96 -12.51 -0.60
C ASP A 365 13.10 -12.95 -1.52
N ALA A 366 14.24 -12.24 -1.50
CA ALA A 366 15.44 -12.63 -2.24
C ALA A 366 16.06 -13.93 -1.72
N ALA A 367 16.02 -14.17 -0.40
CA ALA A 367 16.51 -15.41 0.21
C ALA A 367 15.69 -16.66 -0.18
N VAL A 368 14.38 -16.50 -0.42
CA VAL A 368 13.47 -17.61 -0.78
C VAL A 368 13.06 -17.64 -2.26
N ALA A 369 13.50 -16.66 -3.05
CA ALA A 369 13.17 -16.56 -4.47
C ALA A 369 13.86 -17.65 -5.31
N LEU A 370 13.19 -18.05 -6.38
CA LEU A 370 13.70 -19.00 -7.37
C LEU A 370 14.32 -18.33 -8.61
N GLY A 371 14.43 -16.99 -8.63
CA GLY A 371 15.08 -16.23 -9.71
C GLY A 371 14.28 -16.12 -11.01
N SER A 372 12.97 -16.39 -11.00
CA SER A 372 12.08 -16.14 -12.15
C SER A 372 11.33 -14.82 -11.96
N GLY A 373 11.56 -13.84 -12.85
CA GLY A 373 10.79 -12.59 -12.87
C GLY A 373 11.54 -11.31 -12.50
N GLY A 374 12.87 -11.29 -12.61
CA GLY A 374 13.68 -10.08 -12.39
C GLY A 374 13.93 -9.72 -10.92
N THR A 375 13.45 -10.54 -9.98
CA THR A 375 13.79 -10.43 -8.56
C THR A 375 15.15 -11.06 -8.31
N GLU A 376 16.02 -10.36 -7.59
CA GLU A 376 17.28 -10.93 -7.08
C GLU A 376 16.98 -12.17 -6.24
N ALA A 377 17.73 -13.25 -6.45
CA ALA A 377 17.50 -14.52 -5.78
C ALA A 377 18.83 -15.07 -5.26
N TYR A 378 19.01 -15.07 -3.95
CA TYR A 378 20.29 -15.40 -3.33
C TYR A 378 20.65 -16.88 -3.54
N PHE A 379 19.71 -17.78 -3.29
CA PHE A 379 20.01 -19.21 -3.30
C PHE A 379 20.40 -19.76 -4.68
N PRO A 380 19.71 -19.44 -5.80
CA PRO A 380 20.14 -19.82 -7.14
C PRO A 380 21.58 -19.41 -7.47
N ASP A 381 22.00 -18.21 -7.06
CA ASP A 381 23.37 -17.73 -7.30
C ASP A 381 24.38 -18.57 -6.49
N LEU A 382 24.07 -18.84 -5.23
CA LEU A 382 24.96 -19.59 -4.33
C LEU A 382 25.09 -21.07 -4.69
N ILE A 383 24.06 -21.70 -5.24
CA ILE A 383 24.10 -23.12 -5.64
C ILE A 383 24.70 -23.34 -7.05
N ALA A 384 24.85 -22.28 -7.85
CA ALA A 384 25.34 -22.39 -9.23
C ALA A 384 26.68 -23.13 -9.34
N ASP A 385 27.61 -22.86 -8.42
CA ASP A 385 28.91 -23.53 -8.39
C ASP A 385 28.82 -25.03 -8.09
N VAL A 386 27.85 -25.43 -7.25
CA VAL A 386 27.58 -26.84 -6.95
C VAL A 386 27.06 -27.55 -8.20
N TYR A 387 26.13 -26.92 -8.93
CA TYR A 387 25.64 -27.44 -10.21
C TYR A 387 26.75 -27.55 -11.25
N ASN A 388 27.56 -26.50 -11.41
CA ASN A 388 28.68 -26.48 -12.36
C ASN A 388 29.71 -27.58 -12.04
N SER A 389 30.09 -27.73 -10.77
CA SER A 389 31.01 -28.76 -10.31
C SER A 389 30.51 -30.18 -10.60
N ALA A 390 29.22 -30.42 -10.36
CA ALA A 390 28.57 -31.69 -10.68
C ALA A 390 28.43 -31.91 -12.19
N ALA A 391 28.01 -30.90 -12.96
CA ALA A 391 27.85 -30.99 -14.41
C ALA A 391 29.16 -31.40 -15.11
N ASN A 392 30.27 -30.85 -14.63
CA ASN A 392 31.65 -31.05 -15.13
C ASN A 392 32.36 -32.29 -14.55
N ALA A 393 31.64 -33.22 -13.91
CA ALA A 393 32.22 -34.53 -13.59
C ALA A 393 32.67 -35.28 -14.86
N ALA A 394 33.75 -36.04 -14.76
CA ALA A 394 34.31 -36.82 -15.86
C ALA A 394 34.89 -38.15 -15.36
N GLY A 395 34.82 -39.21 -16.17
CA GLY A 395 35.35 -40.55 -15.86
C GLY A 395 34.30 -41.67 -15.93
N ARG A 396 34.70 -42.89 -15.55
CA ARG A 396 33.79 -44.06 -15.47
C ARG A 396 32.83 -43.87 -14.29
N GLY A 397 31.55 -44.24 -14.46
CA GLY A 397 30.53 -44.03 -13.43
C GLY A 397 30.07 -42.57 -13.32
N LEU A 398 29.99 -41.86 -14.46
CA LEU A 398 29.68 -40.43 -14.53
C LEU A 398 28.48 -40.02 -13.67
N HIS A 399 27.37 -40.75 -13.73
CA HIS A 399 26.17 -40.46 -12.93
C HIS A 399 26.46 -40.44 -11.43
N ALA A 400 27.10 -41.50 -10.92
CA ALA A 400 27.46 -41.60 -9.51
C ALA A 400 28.34 -40.43 -9.07
N MET A 401 29.37 -40.11 -9.86
CA MET A 401 30.24 -38.96 -9.57
C MET A 401 29.50 -37.62 -9.56
N ARG A 402 28.52 -37.41 -10.45
CA ARG A 402 27.69 -36.19 -10.42
C ARG A 402 26.89 -36.12 -9.13
N CYS A 403 26.25 -37.21 -8.74
CA CYS A 403 25.49 -37.28 -7.49
C CYS A 403 26.37 -37.04 -6.27
N ASP A 404 27.55 -37.68 -6.22
CA ASP A 404 28.49 -37.55 -5.10
C ASP A 404 29.01 -36.11 -4.98
N ARG A 405 29.37 -35.46 -6.11
CA ARG A 405 29.81 -34.06 -6.12
C ARG A 405 28.70 -33.10 -5.70
N PHE A 406 27.48 -33.31 -6.20
CA PHE A 406 26.34 -32.47 -5.87
C PHE A 406 26.01 -32.57 -4.36
N GLU A 407 25.90 -33.79 -3.83
CA GLU A 407 25.62 -34.04 -2.41
C GLU A 407 26.74 -33.51 -1.49
N SER A 408 28.01 -33.71 -1.87
CA SER A 408 29.15 -33.18 -1.12
C SER A 408 29.19 -31.65 -1.14
N GLY A 409 28.86 -31.03 -2.28
CA GLY A 409 28.80 -29.58 -2.42
C GLY A 409 27.68 -28.95 -1.58
N LEU A 410 26.50 -29.58 -1.54
CA LEU A 410 25.39 -29.14 -0.68
C LEU A 410 25.73 -29.23 0.82
N SER A 411 26.45 -30.27 1.21
CA SER A 411 26.75 -30.58 2.62
C SER A 411 28.02 -29.92 3.15
N SER A 412 28.78 -29.24 2.30
CA SER A 412 30.02 -28.57 2.69
C SER A 412 29.74 -27.47 3.73
N PRO A 413 30.64 -27.23 4.71
CA PRO A 413 30.59 -26.03 5.56
C PRO A 413 30.65 -24.72 4.78
N THR A 414 31.17 -24.76 3.55
CA THR A 414 31.16 -23.65 2.59
C THR A 414 30.05 -23.79 1.55
N GLY A 415 29.06 -24.65 1.80
CA GLY A 415 27.95 -24.94 0.91
C GLY A 415 26.91 -23.81 0.86
N PRO A 416 25.94 -23.90 -0.06
CA PRO A 416 25.00 -22.82 -0.35
C PRO A 416 24.13 -22.43 0.85
N PHE A 417 23.84 -23.35 1.78
CA PHE A 417 23.04 -23.04 2.97
C PHE A 417 23.78 -22.15 3.98
N TYR A 418 25.05 -22.45 4.25
CA TYR A 418 25.89 -21.63 5.14
C TYR A 418 26.18 -20.27 4.51
N GLN A 419 26.46 -20.24 3.20
CA GLN A 419 26.65 -18.98 2.48
C GLN A 419 25.37 -18.13 2.44
N LEU A 420 24.19 -18.77 2.32
CA LEU A 420 22.91 -18.06 2.34
C LEU A 420 22.68 -17.38 3.69
N ALA A 421 22.96 -18.08 4.80
CA ALA A 421 22.86 -17.51 6.14
C ALA A 421 23.77 -16.29 6.29
N GLY A 422 25.04 -16.39 5.87
CA GLY A 422 25.99 -15.27 5.91
C GLY A 422 25.56 -14.08 5.04
N LYS A 423 25.04 -14.35 3.84
CA LYS A 423 24.55 -13.30 2.93
C LYS A 423 23.33 -12.56 3.50
N ILE A 424 22.40 -13.28 4.14
CA ILE A 424 21.25 -12.67 4.82
C ILE A 424 21.74 -11.77 5.97
N GLU A 425 22.69 -12.25 6.78
CA GLU A 425 23.25 -11.49 7.90
C GLU A 425 23.93 -10.20 7.44
N GLU A 426 24.76 -10.29 6.39
CA GLU A 426 25.47 -9.15 5.81
C GLU A 426 24.50 -8.08 5.27
N GLU A 427 23.49 -8.49 4.51
CA GLU A 427 22.47 -7.58 3.96
C GLU A 427 21.63 -6.93 5.06
N VAL A 428 21.18 -7.69 6.07
CA VAL A 428 20.40 -7.12 7.18
C VAL A 428 21.23 -6.10 7.94
N LYS A 429 22.49 -6.42 8.25
CA LYS A 429 23.42 -5.49 8.90
C LYS A 429 23.60 -4.22 8.07
N GLY A 430 23.84 -4.36 6.76
CA GLY A 430 23.99 -3.22 5.85
C GLY A 430 22.76 -2.31 5.82
N LYS A 431 21.55 -2.88 5.76
CA LYS A 431 20.30 -2.11 5.76
C LYS A 431 20.01 -1.46 7.11
N LEU A 432 20.39 -2.10 8.21
CA LEU A 432 20.25 -1.52 9.54
C LEU A 432 21.22 -0.37 9.75
N ASP A 433 22.49 -0.51 9.36
CA ASP A 433 23.50 0.56 9.46
C ASP A 433 23.10 1.80 8.63
N GLN A 434 22.53 1.57 7.43
CA GLN A 434 21.94 2.63 6.61
C GLN A 434 20.75 3.30 7.31
N SER A 435 19.87 2.51 7.92
CA SER A 435 18.69 3.01 8.64
C SER A 435 19.09 3.79 9.91
N GLU A 436 20.05 3.28 10.68
CA GLU A 436 20.65 3.96 11.83
C GLU A 436 21.20 5.33 11.42
N SER A 437 22.04 5.35 10.38
CA SER A 437 22.64 6.58 9.85
C SER A 437 21.57 7.58 9.41
N ALA A 438 20.51 7.11 8.75
CA ALA A 438 19.38 7.94 8.34
C ALA A 438 18.61 8.50 9.54
N ILE A 439 18.29 7.69 10.55
CA ILE A 439 17.58 8.14 11.75
C ILE A 439 18.44 9.16 12.51
N VAL A 440 19.72 8.86 12.74
CA VAL A 440 20.66 9.77 13.40
C VAL A 440 20.71 11.10 12.67
N ALA A 441 20.83 11.11 11.33
CA ALA A 441 20.84 12.34 10.54
C ALA A 441 19.51 13.13 10.63
N LYS A 442 18.36 12.45 10.72
CA LYS A 442 17.04 13.10 10.86
C LYS A 442 16.82 13.67 12.26
N VAL A 443 17.22 12.93 13.30
CA VAL A 443 17.21 13.41 14.69
C VAL A 443 18.14 14.62 14.82
N ASP A 444 19.35 14.52 14.27
CA ASP A 444 20.32 15.60 14.21
C ASP A 444 19.76 16.85 13.53
N LYS A 445 19.04 16.67 12.41
CA LYS A 445 18.34 17.76 11.74
C LYS A 445 17.31 18.44 12.64
N ALA A 446 16.56 17.70 13.45
CA ALA A 446 15.59 18.27 14.39
C ALA A 446 16.27 19.14 15.44
N TYR A 447 17.36 18.65 16.05
CA TYR A 447 18.17 19.43 17.01
C TYR A 447 18.86 20.63 16.37
N THR A 448 19.37 20.48 15.16
CA THR A 448 19.97 21.59 14.40
C THR A 448 18.94 22.69 14.15
N THR A 449 17.67 22.33 13.91
CA THR A 449 16.62 23.34 13.80
C THR A 449 16.35 24.03 15.14
N VAL A 450 16.26 23.31 16.25
CA VAL A 450 16.12 23.91 17.60
C VAL A 450 17.30 24.84 17.92
N ARG A 451 18.52 24.43 17.54
CA ARG A 451 19.73 25.24 17.67
C ARG A 451 19.62 26.53 16.85
N ARG A 452 19.23 26.44 15.57
CA ARG A 452 19.00 27.62 14.72
C ARG A 452 17.91 28.52 15.27
N ASP A 453 16.87 27.96 15.87
CA ASP A 453 15.78 28.71 16.49
C ASP A 453 16.30 29.51 17.69
N ALA A 454 17.15 28.91 18.53
CA ALA A 454 17.84 29.59 19.62
C ALA A 454 18.81 30.67 19.13
N GLU A 455 19.59 30.38 18.08
CA GLU A 455 20.52 31.34 17.46
C GLU A 455 19.79 32.54 16.84
N ARG A 456 18.68 32.30 16.14
CA ARG A 456 17.83 33.34 15.53
C ARG A 456 17.17 34.24 16.58
N ALA A 457 16.80 33.67 17.72
CA ALA A 457 16.15 34.41 18.78
C ALA A 457 17.09 35.29 19.61
N CYS A 458 18.42 35.10 19.46
CA CYS A 458 19.44 35.90 20.15
C CYS A 458 20.42 36.52 19.13
N PRO A 459 19.96 37.43 18.26
CA PRO A 459 20.65 37.81 17.04
C PRO A 459 21.87 38.75 17.12
N GLY A 460 22.58 38.95 18.24
CA GLY A 460 23.76 39.85 18.27
C GLY A 460 23.43 41.34 18.07
N ARG A 461 24.17 42.21 18.78
CA ARG A 461 23.81 43.59 19.20
C ARG A 461 23.37 44.61 18.11
N ASP A 462 23.31 44.28 16.83
CA ASP A 462 23.16 45.23 15.72
C ASP A 462 21.71 45.69 15.42
N LYS A 463 20.69 45.21 16.16
CA LYS A 463 19.26 45.44 15.79
C LYS A 463 18.58 46.69 16.38
N ARG A 464 19.29 47.67 16.94
CA ARG A 464 18.69 48.84 17.63
C ARG A 464 18.59 50.14 16.81
N ASN A 465 18.39 50.08 15.49
CA ASN A 465 18.04 51.28 14.71
C ASN A 465 16.50 51.52 14.75
N PRO A 466 16.01 52.76 14.97
CA PRO A 466 14.58 53.10 14.91
C PRO A 466 13.83 52.57 13.68
N VAL A 467 14.48 52.54 12.52
CA VAL A 467 13.89 52.00 11.27
C VAL A 467 13.62 50.51 11.40
N THR A 468 14.52 49.77 12.04
CA THR A 468 14.38 48.32 12.31
C THR A 468 13.23 48.05 13.29
N ILE A 469 13.01 48.95 14.26
CA ILE A 469 11.90 48.84 15.23
C ILE A 469 10.54 49.06 14.55
N GLN A 470 10.41 50.06 13.68
CA GLN A 470 9.15 50.29 12.94
C GLN A 470 8.84 49.13 12.00
N PHE A 471 9.85 48.65 11.27
CA PHE A 471 9.71 47.48 10.41
C PHE A 471 9.28 46.23 11.22
N TYR A 472 9.79 46.08 12.43
CA TYR A 472 9.45 44.98 13.33
C TYR A 472 7.98 45.00 13.78
N GLU A 473 7.46 46.16 14.19
CA GLU A 473 6.04 46.27 14.58
C GLU A 473 5.10 46.00 13.41
N PHE A 474 5.44 46.49 12.21
CA PHE A 474 4.71 46.13 10.98
C PHE A 474 4.72 44.61 10.75
N TYR A 475 5.90 43.98 10.86
CA TYR A 475 6.06 42.55 10.60
C TYR A 475 5.29 41.67 11.60
N LYS A 476 5.31 42.03 12.89
CA LYS A 476 4.48 41.39 13.93
C LYS A 476 3.01 41.42 13.57
N ALA A 477 2.50 42.56 13.12
CA ALA A 477 1.10 42.70 12.73
C ALA A 477 0.76 41.79 11.54
N VAL A 478 1.68 41.65 10.57
CA VAL A 478 1.51 40.73 9.44
C VAL A 478 1.49 39.27 9.88
N ILE A 479 2.41 38.84 10.76
CA ILE A 479 2.41 37.47 11.31
C ILE A 479 1.11 37.19 12.05
N ALA A 480 0.69 38.08 12.96
CA ALA A 480 -0.53 37.90 13.75
C ALA A 480 -1.77 37.75 12.83
N LYS A 481 -1.84 38.55 11.76
CA LYS A 481 -2.91 38.43 10.76
C LYS A 481 -2.84 37.10 9.98
N ALA A 482 -1.64 36.60 9.68
CA ALA A 482 -1.46 35.32 9.02
C ALA A 482 -1.86 34.14 9.92
N GLU A 483 -1.46 34.16 11.20
CA GLU A 483 -1.87 33.17 12.21
C GLU A 483 -3.39 33.15 12.38
N LEU A 484 -4.03 34.33 12.46
CA LEU A 484 -5.48 34.44 12.56
C LEU A 484 -6.18 33.84 11.33
N ARG A 485 -5.73 34.16 10.11
CA ARG A 485 -6.29 33.56 8.89
C ARG A 485 -6.10 32.05 8.82
N LEU A 486 -4.94 31.55 9.25
CA LEU A 486 -4.67 30.12 9.28
C LEU A 486 -5.65 29.38 10.20
N ASN A 487 -5.82 29.89 11.42
CA ASN A 487 -6.62 29.25 12.46
C ASN A 487 -8.13 29.43 12.27
N GLU A 488 -8.58 30.59 11.80
CA GLU A 488 -10.02 30.89 11.70
C GLU A 488 -10.62 30.55 10.33
N GLN A 489 -9.80 30.45 9.27
CA GLN A 489 -10.31 30.26 7.91
C GLN A 489 -9.77 28.98 7.29
N ALA A 490 -8.44 28.82 7.20
CA ALA A 490 -7.85 27.74 6.42
C ALA A 490 -8.02 26.36 7.07
N LEU A 491 -7.71 26.22 8.37
CA LEU A 491 -7.86 24.94 9.08
C LEU A 491 -9.34 24.50 9.18
N PRO A 492 -10.30 25.36 9.57
CA PRO A 492 -11.72 24.97 9.61
C PRO A 492 -12.29 24.59 8.23
N ALA A 493 -11.91 25.32 7.17
CA ALA A 493 -12.32 24.99 5.81
C ALA A 493 -11.76 23.64 5.36
N PHE A 494 -10.50 23.35 5.70
CA PHE A 494 -9.89 22.05 5.43
C PHE A 494 -10.59 20.91 6.18
N GLU A 495 -10.84 21.07 7.48
CA GLU A 495 -11.55 20.07 8.29
C GLU A 495 -12.95 19.79 7.73
N CYS A 496 -13.69 20.83 7.33
CA CYS A 496 -15.00 20.70 6.68
C CYS A 496 -14.91 19.88 5.38
N ALA A 497 -13.92 20.19 4.53
CA ALA A 497 -13.71 19.48 3.27
C ALA A 497 -13.33 18.00 3.45
N THR A 498 -12.65 17.64 4.55
CA THR A 498 -12.25 16.25 4.83
C THR A 498 -13.37 15.38 5.44
N ARG A 499 -14.48 15.97 5.86
CA ARG A 499 -15.65 15.24 6.40
C ARG A 499 -16.67 14.83 5.33
N LEU A 500 -16.55 15.37 4.12
CA LEU A 500 -17.34 15.02 2.92
C LEU A 500 -16.65 13.89 2.17
#